data_AF-A0A524C670-F1
#
_entry.id   AF-A0A524C670-F1
#
_cell.length_a   1.000
_cell.length_b   1.000
_cell.length_c   1.000
_cell.angle_alpha   90.00
_cell.angle_beta   90.00
_cell.angle_gamma   90.00
#
_symmetry.space_group_name_H-M   'P 1'
#
loop_
_entity.id
_entity.type
_entity.pdbx_description
1 polymer ?
#
loop_
_entity_poly.entity_id
_entity_poly.type
_entity_poly.pdbx_seq_one_letter_code
_entity_poly.pdbx_strand_id
1 'polypeptide(L)'
;MGTKNNEEPLKIIVDLWATELHAVEIGIRKHELFEAKERQFSKDLELFGRIKENGEKKGYIGFRKEAIEGYPHQQRLIIKSFSKTMNWEATIEELVAVEFSRSMGVHRSLPSFIINIANYEPL
;
A
#
# COMPACT_ATOMS: atom_id res chain seq x y z
N MET A 1 -27.10 -34.10 1.44
CA MET A 1 -25.70 -34.45 1.13
C MET A 1 -25.08 -33.22 0.47
N GLY A 2 -24.65 -32.23 1.28
CA GLY A 2 -24.09 -30.97 0.76
C GLY A 2 -22.57 -31.09 0.67
N THR A 3 -22.02 -30.94 -0.54
CA THR A 3 -20.58 -30.93 -0.80
C THR A 3 -19.94 -29.76 -0.07
N LYS A 4 -19.07 -30.05 0.90
CA LYS A 4 -18.16 -29.05 1.47
C LYS A 4 -17.18 -28.65 0.37
N ASN A 5 -17.26 -27.43 -0.12
CA ASN A 5 -16.21 -26.83 -0.93
C ASN A 5 -14.94 -26.79 -0.09
N ASN A 6 -14.00 -27.68 -0.41
CA ASN A 6 -12.72 -27.83 0.26
C ASN A 6 -11.70 -26.93 -0.44
N GLU A 7 -12.00 -25.64 -0.55
CA GLU A 7 -11.07 -24.66 -1.12
C GLU A 7 -9.98 -24.38 -0.08
N GLU A 8 -8.73 -24.66 -0.44
CA GLU A 8 -7.60 -24.29 0.40
C GLU A 8 -7.59 -22.77 0.64
N PRO A 9 -7.28 -22.30 1.86
CA PRO A 9 -7.31 -20.89 2.18
C PRO A 9 -6.28 -20.13 1.33
N LEU A 10 -6.70 -19.01 0.73
CA LEU A 10 -5.81 -18.11 0.00
C LEU A 10 -4.63 -17.68 0.89
N LYS A 11 -3.40 -17.98 0.46
CA LYS A 11 -2.20 -17.60 1.21
C LYS A 11 -1.57 -16.34 0.62
N ILE A 12 -1.64 -15.25 1.36
CA ILE A 12 -0.95 -13.99 1.03
C ILE A 12 0.30 -13.86 1.90
N ILE A 13 1.45 -13.64 1.28
CA ILE A 13 2.73 -13.36 1.95
C ILE A 13 3.22 -12.00 1.47
N VAL A 14 3.57 -11.13 2.42
CA VAL A 14 4.17 -9.82 2.13
C VAL A 14 5.59 -9.83 2.65
N ASP A 15 6.55 -9.77 1.74
CA ASP A 15 7.97 -9.65 2.07
C ASP A 15 8.34 -8.17 2.06
N LEU A 16 8.60 -7.59 3.23
CA LEU A 16 9.06 -6.22 3.39
C LEU A 16 10.59 -6.16 3.38
N TRP A 17 11.17 -5.16 2.71
CA TRP A 17 12.61 -4.96 2.63
C TRP A 17 13.01 -3.74 3.45
N ALA A 18 14.16 -3.82 4.12
CA ALA A 18 14.66 -2.74 4.95
C ALA A 18 15.55 -1.72 4.20
N THR A 19 15.99 -1.96 2.94
CA THR A 19 17.03 -1.12 2.31
C THR A 19 17.10 -1.11 0.76
N GLU A 20 17.72 -0.03 0.25
CA GLU A 20 17.96 0.48 -1.11
C GLU A 20 18.45 -0.52 -2.20
N LEU A 21 19.07 -1.65 -1.84
CA LEU A 21 19.67 -2.58 -2.81
C LEU A 21 18.65 -3.25 -3.75
N HIS A 22 17.41 -3.46 -3.31
CA HIS A 22 16.31 -3.95 -4.17
C HIS A 22 15.63 -2.83 -4.97
N ALA A 23 15.72 -1.58 -4.50
CA ALA A 23 15.23 -0.42 -5.23
C ALA A 23 16.05 -0.18 -6.50
N VAL A 24 17.36 -0.46 -6.50
CA VAL A 24 18.26 -0.30 -7.67
C VAL A 24 17.94 -1.28 -8.80
N GLU A 25 17.52 -2.52 -8.50
CA GLU A 25 17.17 -3.52 -9.53
C GLU A 25 15.86 -3.17 -10.27
N ILE A 26 14.97 -2.42 -9.60
CA ILE A 26 13.77 -1.83 -10.20
C ILE A 26 14.04 -0.40 -10.73
N GLY A 27 15.11 0.23 -10.27
CA GLY A 27 15.21 1.66 -10.06
C GLY A 27 15.85 2.45 -11.19
N ILE A 28 15.46 3.71 -11.23
CA ILE A 28 15.87 4.76 -12.17
C ILE A 28 15.18 4.64 -13.53
N ARG A 29 15.47 3.64 -14.38
CA ARG A 29 14.97 3.65 -15.78
C ARG A 29 13.46 3.38 -15.91
N LYS A 30 12.84 2.74 -14.92
CA LYS A 30 11.41 2.44 -14.91
C LYS A 30 10.56 3.45 -14.13
N HIS A 31 11.17 4.28 -13.29
CA HIS A 31 10.44 5.21 -12.43
C HIS A 31 9.72 6.28 -13.28
N GLU A 32 10.43 6.88 -14.25
CA GLU A 32 9.83 7.82 -15.22
C GLU A 32 8.73 7.18 -16.08
N LEU A 33 8.92 5.91 -16.49
CA LEU A 33 7.90 5.17 -17.25
C LEU A 33 6.67 4.84 -16.41
N PHE A 34 6.85 4.58 -15.11
CA PHE A 34 5.75 4.28 -14.20
C PHE A 34 5.01 5.54 -13.76
N GLU A 35 5.71 6.66 -13.53
CA GLU A 35 5.08 7.98 -13.35
C GLU A 35 4.24 8.37 -14.58
N ALA A 36 4.76 8.11 -15.79
CA ALA A 36 4.03 8.37 -17.03
C ALA A 36 2.82 7.43 -17.23
N LYS A 37 2.91 6.20 -16.70
CA LYS A 37 1.88 5.16 -16.87
C LYS A 37 0.77 5.24 -15.82
N GLU A 38 1.09 5.59 -14.58
CA GLU A 38 0.19 5.53 -13.44
C GLU A 38 0.30 6.79 -12.59
N ARG A 39 -0.72 7.64 -12.61
CA ARG A 39 -0.73 8.90 -11.84
C ARG A 39 -0.68 8.66 -10.33
N GLN A 40 -1.14 7.50 -9.89
CA GLN A 40 -1.05 7.10 -8.49
C GLN A 40 0.38 6.78 -8.05
N PHE A 41 1.32 6.63 -8.99
CA PHE A 41 2.75 6.48 -8.75
C PHE A 41 3.42 7.86 -8.75
N SER A 42 3.54 8.47 -7.57
CA SER A 42 4.15 9.78 -7.38
C SER A 42 5.68 9.67 -7.22
N LYS A 43 6.38 10.79 -7.47
CA LYS A 43 7.86 10.87 -7.38
C LYS A 43 8.41 10.50 -6.01
N ASP A 44 7.61 10.72 -4.97
CA ASP A 44 7.97 10.46 -3.58
C ASP A 44 7.56 9.06 -3.12
N LEU A 45 7.10 8.19 -4.02
CA LEU A 45 6.73 6.83 -3.71
C LEU A 45 7.97 5.93 -3.72
N GLU A 46 8.23 5.29 -2.57
CA GLU A 46 9.32 4.34 -2.41
C GLU A 46 8.75 2.92 -2.25
N LEU A 47 9.18 1.99 -3.12
CA LEU A 47 8.79 0.59 -3.03
C LEU A 47 9.57 -0.09 -1.90
N PHE A 48 8.85 -0.74 -0.98
CA PHE A 48 9.44 -1.33 0.22
C PHE A 48 9.04 -2.79 0.44
N GLY A 49 8.35 -3.41 -0.52
CA GLY A 49 8.03 -4.82 -0.40
C GLY A 49 7.42 -5.44 -1.64
N ARG A 50 7.25 -6.76 -1.57
CA ARG A 50 6.65 -7.60 -2.60
C ARG A 50 5.52 -8.43 -2.01
N ILE A 51 4.42 -8.49 -2.76
CA ILE A 51 3.27 -9.34 -2.46
C ILE A 51 3.44 -10.67 -3.19
N LYS A 52 3.19 -11.78 -2.50
CA LYS A 52 3.06 -13.11 -3.07
C LYS A 52 1.69 -13.70 -2.72
N GLU A 53 1.06 -14.33 -3.69
CA GLU A 53 -0.21 -15.06 -3.56
C GLU A 53 0.06 -16.52 -3.93
N ASN A 54 -0.20 -17.45 -3.00
CA ASN A 54 0.09 -18.88 -3.17
C ASN A 54 1.53 -19.18 -3.64
N GLY A 55 2.49 -18.39 -3.17
CA GLY A 55 3.92 -18.53 -3.51
C GLY A 55 4.35 -17.82 -4.79
N GLU A 56 3.42 -17.49 -5.67
CA GLU A 56 3.73 -16.67 -6.85
C GLU A 56 3.83 -15.20 -6.47
N LYS A 57 4.76 -14.46 -7.10
CA LYS A 57 4.74 -12.99 -7.02
C LYS A 57 3.35 -12.51 -7.45
N LYS A 58 2.81 -11.46 -6.86
CA LYS A 58 1.53 -10.85 -7.23
C LYS A 58 1.67 -9.36 -7.51
N GLY A 59 2.55 -8.69 -6.78
CA GLY A 59 2.69 -7.25 -6.86
C GLY A 59 3.77 -6.70 -5.95
N TYR A 60 3.69 -5.41 -5.72
CA TYR A 60 4.59 -4.63 -4.89
C TYR A 60 3.80 -3.75 -3.93
N ILE A 61 4.47 -3.33 -2.86
CA ILE A 61 3.95 -2.33 -1.93
C ILE A 61 4.94 -1.17 -1.88
N GLY A 62 4.41 0.04 -1.96
CA GLY A 62 5.14 1.28 -1.79
C GLY A 62 4.55 2.15 -0.68
N PHE A 63 5.37 3.03 -0.10
CA PHE A 63 4.90 4.08 0.80
C PHE A 63 5.30 5.44 0.24
N ARG A 64 4.57 6.50 0.62
CA ARG A 64 4.96 7.87 0.27
C ARG A 64 5.93 8.42 1.30
N LYS A 65 7.18 8.61 0.90
CA LYS A 65 8.27 9.05 1.77
C LYS A 65 8.03 10.45 2.32
N GLU A 66 7.71 11.42 1.47
CA GLU A 66 7.45 12.79 1.91
C GLU A 66 6.23 12.90 2.83
N ALA A 67 5.26 11.97 2.71
CA ALA A 67 4.13 11.93 3.63
C ALA A 67 4.52 11.49 5.05
N ILE A 68 5.57 10.68 5.20
CA ILE A 68 6.07 10.21 6.49
C ILE A 68 7.16 11.14 7.05
N GLU A 69 8.07 11.61 6.20
CA GLU A 69 9.22 12.45 6.57
C GLU A 69 8.91 13.96 6.54
N GLY A 70 7.69 14.33 6.16
CA GLY A 70 7.24 15.73 6.04
C GLY A 70 7.11 16.46 7.39
N TYR A 71 6.53 17.66 7.35
CA TYR A 71 6.33 18.47 8.55
C TYR A 71 5.49 17.72 9.60
N PRO A 72 5.84 17.80 10.91
CA PRO A 72 5.19 16.98 11.95
C PRO A 72 3.65 17.01 11.99
N HIS A 73 3.03 18.13 11.58
CA HIS A 73 1.57 18.30 11.57
C HIS A 73 0.90 17.78 10.28
N GLN A 74 1.68 17.33 9.31
CA GLN A 74 1.23 16.78 8.02
C GLN A 74 1.68 15.33 7.82
N GLN A 75 2.50 14.80 8.75
CA GLN A 75 2.98 13.43 8.73
C GLN A 75 1.79 12.47 8.80
N ARG A 76 1.71 11.56 7.84
CA ARG A 76 0.68 10.53 7.78
C ARG A 76 1.16 9.33 6.97
N LEU A 77 0.69 8.16 7.35
CA LEU A 77 0.98 6.93 6.64
C LEU A 77 0.15 6.83 5.37
N ILE A 78 0.83 6.75 4.22
CA ILE A 78 0.20 6.42 2.93
C ILE A 78 0.95 5.24 2.33
N ILE A 79 0.26 4.12 2.21
CA ILE A 79 0.78 2.89 1.61
C ILE A 79 -0.07 2.56 0.39
N LYS A 80 0.59 2.16 -0.70
CA LYS A 80 -0.04 1.77 -1.96
C LYS A 80 0.40 0.39 -2.38
N SER A 81 -0.51 -0.40 -2.94
CA SER A 81 -0.20 -1.66 -3.61
C SER A 81 -0.31 -1.51 -5.12
N PHE A 82 0.54 -2.25 -5.81
CA PHE A 82 0.60 -2.28 -7.26
C PHE A 82 0.71 -3.71 -7.75
N SER A 83 0.12 -3.98 -8.91
CA SER A 83 0.24 -5.27 -9.58
C SER A 83 1.69 -5.54 -10.07
N LYS A 84 1.97 -6.75 -10.55
CA LYS A 84 3.25 -7.08 -11.23
C LYS A 84 3.61 -6.09 -12.35
N THR A 85 2.60 -5.54 -13.02
CA THR A 85 2.74 -4.64 -14.17
C THR A 85 2.72 -3.16 -13.76
N MET A 86 2.77 -2.86 -12.45
CA MET A 86 2.73 -1.53 -11.85
C MET A 86 1.44 -0.76 -12.09
N ASN A 87 0.32 -1.46 -12.22
CA ASN A 87 -0.98 -0.79 -12.16
C ASN A 87 -1.37 -0.63 -10.69
N TRP A 88 -1.93 0.53 -10.32
CA TRP A 88 -2.40 0.75 -8.97
C TRP A 88 -3.56 -0.20 -8.61
N GLU A 89 -3.50 -0.81 -7.43
CA GLU A 89 -4.52 -1.77 -6.97
C GLU A 89 -5.23 -1.30 -5.70
N ALA A 90 -4.52 -0.70 -4.75
CA ALA A 90 -5.14 -0.15 -3.55
C ALA A 90 -4.25 0.90 -2.88
N THR A 91 -4.87 1.73 -2.05
CA THR A 91 -4.22 2.69 -1.15
C THR A 91 -4.84 2.57 0.23
N ILE A 92 -4.02 2.56 1.27
CA ILE A 92 -4.43 2.88 2.63
C ILE A 92 -3.79 4.20 3.05
N GLU A 93 -4.60 5.12 3.56
CA GLU A 93 -4.17 6.45 3.99
C GLU A 93 -4.68 6.74 5.41
N GLU A 94 -3.79 7.24 6.26
CA GLU A 94 -4.09 7.70 7.61
C GLU A 94 -4.78 9.07 7.59
N LEU A 95 -5.87 9.18 8.36
CA LEU A 95 -6.70 10.36 8.49
C LEU A 95 -6.42 11.08 9.82
N VAL A 96 -5.28 11.76 9.91
CA VAL A 96 -4.77 12.41 11.13
C VAL A 96 -5.81 13.34 11.78
N ALA A 97 -6.54 14.14 11.01
CA ALA A 97 -7.56 15.05 11.54
C ALA A 97 -8.75 14.29 12.19
N VAL A 98 -9.13 13.16 11.61
CA VAL A 98 -10.21 12.30 12.12
C VAL A 98 -9.74 11.56 13.35
N GLU A 99 -8.52 11.02 13.31
CA GLU A 99 -7.87 10.41 14.47
C GLU A 99 -7.81 11.38 15.65
N PHE A 100 -7.34 12.61 15.43
CA PHE A 100 -7.25 13.61 16.49
C PHE A 100 -8.64 13.87 17.11
N SER A 101 -9.64 14.12 16.27
CA SER A 101 -11.01 14.40 16.72
C SER A 101 -11.60 13.23 17.53
N ARG A 102 -11.40 11.99 17.06
CA ARG A 102 -11.86 10.78 17.77
C ARG A 102 -11.09 10.57 19.06
N SER A 103 -9.77 10.74 19.03
CA SER A 103 -8.91 10.48 20.18
C SER A 103 -9.21 11.43 21.34
N MET A 104 -9.51 12.69 21.01
CA MET A 104 -9.98 13.69 21.99
C MET A 104 -11.30 13.31 22.63
N GLY A 105 -12.27 12.81 21.85
CA GLY A 105 -13.58 12.43 22.36
C GLY A 105 -13.59 11.19 23.27
N VAL A 106 -12.61 10.29 23.11
CA VAL A 106 -12.54 9.02 23.86
C VAL A 106 -11.31 8.93 24.78
N HIS A 107 -10.54 10.02 24.91
CA HIS A 107 -9.30 10.11 25.70
C HIS A 107 -8.30 8.95 25.50
N ARG A 108 -8.21 8.44 24.27
CA ARG A 108 -7.30 7.34 23.88
C ARG A 108 -6.92 7.47 22.41
N SER A 109 -5.74 6.99 22.01
CA SER A 109 -5.32 6.99 20.60
C SER A 109 -6.27 6.13 19.76
N LEU A 110 -6.85 6.71 18.71
CA LEU A 110 -7.75 6.04 17.78
C LEU A 110 -7.27 6.26 16.34
N PRO A 111 -6.29 5.46 15.87
CA PRO A 111 -5.79 5.59 14.52
C PRO A 111 -6.93 5.35 13.53
N SER A 112 -7.01 6.21 12.52
CA SER A 112 -8.10 6.23 11.56
C SER A 112 -7.53 6.13 10.15
N PHE A 113 -8.01 5.17 9.37
CA PHE A 113 -7.55 4.94 8.00
C PHE A 113 -8.71 4.91 7.03
N ILE A 114 -8.45 5.35 5.80
CA ILE A 114 -9.30 5.09 4.64
C ILE A 114 -8.58 4.10 3.72
N ILE A 115 -9.35 3.17 3.15
CA ILE A 115 -8.85 2.20 2.18
C ILE A 115 -9.60 2.44 0.86
N ASN A 116 -8.83 2.69 -0.19
CA ASN A 116 -9.32 2.81 -1.56
C ASN A 116 -8.82 1.61 -2.35
N ILE A 117 -9.71 0.87 -3.00
CA ILE A 117 -9.38 -0.32 -3.80
C ILE A 117 -9.77 -0.03 -5.25
N ALA A 118 -8.89 -0.35 -6.19
CA ALA A 118 -9.16 -0.29 -7.61
C ALA A 118 -10.25 -1.30 -7.97
N ASN A 119 -11.22 -0.88 -8.78
CA ASN A 119 -12.30 -1.75 -9.29
C ASN A 119 -13.09 -2.46 -8.18
N TYR A 120 -13.40 -1.75 -7.08
CA TYR A 120 -14.31 -2.27 -6.07
C TYR A 120 -15.71 -2.47 -6.69
N GLU A 121 -16.11 -3.72 -6.88
CA GLU A 121 -17.50 -4.07 -7.15
C GLU A 121 -18.21 -4.32 -5.81
N PRO A 122 -19.27 -3.56 -5.48
CA PRO A 122 -20.05 -3.83 -4.28
C PRO A 122 -20.72 -5.21 -4.39
N LEU A 123 -20.53 -6.02 -3.35
CA LEU A 123 -21.17 -7.34 -3.18
C LEU A 123 -22.69 -7.24 -3.14
#